data_AF-A0A2R6JJA5-F1
#
_entry.id   AF-A0A2R6JJA5-F1
#
_cell.length_a   1.000
_cell.length_b   1.000
_cell.length_c   1.000
_cell.angle_alpha   90.00
_cell.angle_beta   90.00
_cell.angle_gamma   90.00
#
_symmetry.space_group_name_H-M   'P 1'
#
loop_
_entity.id
_entity.type
_entity.pdbx_description
1 polymer ?
#
loop_
_entity_poly.entity_id
_entity_poly.type
_entity_poly.pdbx_seq_one_letter_code
_entity_poly.pdbx_strand_id
1 'polypeptide(L)'
;MDERRRSVGGDTWSAGVRGRLRGPAFGGETLRDRQIRNGHPTTPASDSAPGSGTRADARGPRRRRLAAVRPPPGTGRRRGTGREADARRPPRRLALDGRPGAPAFRRPRPGHGGGGGYAVTPSGRLVRGEYAAFTDRLGAVLAAQDTVDHLPPDAPLSVGFLADAEVVTGAGRAAHPPGIRVGELVDAADRLSGLAKAYATPGAATQYQRAMERGLTVDLVFDRGMFEGLVDRYDWVGEFLATGRFSASVHDGVPYGLYLAEEGETVTACMMVYDADGHLAGALLADSDRAVEWARGVVDRYRREAIPLGDG
;
A
#
# COMPACT_ATOMS: atom_id res chain seq x y z
N MET A 1 -0.18 -34.32 57.05
CA MET A 1 1.28 -34.12 56.94
C MET A 1 1.65 -34.67 55.57
N ASP A 2 1.87 -33.90 54.51
CA ASP A 2 1.98 -32.45 54.32
C ASP A 2 1.59 -32.15 52.85
N GLU A 3 0.83 -31.08 52.64
CA GLU A 3 0.55 -30.46 51.34
C GLU A 3 1.75 -29.60 50.91
N ARG A 4 1.98 -29.45 49.59
CA ARG A 4 2.60 -28.27 48.96
C ARG A 4 2.52 -28.45 47.43
N ARG A 5 1.50 -27.95 46.74
CA ARG A 5 1.41 -26.59 46.17
C ARG A 5 2.74 -26.04 45.64
N ARG A 6 2.91 -26.06 44.32
CA ARG A 6 3.58 -24.98 43.57
C ARG A 6 2.65 -24.53 42.44
N SER A 7 1.93 -23.47 42.74
CA SER A 7 1.39 -22.52 41.76
C SER A 7 2.58 -21.67 41.29
N VAL A 8 2.76 -21.54 39.97
CA VAL A 8 3.57 -20.49 39.35
C VAL A 8 2.59 -19.61 38.60
N GLY A 9 2.53 -18.36 39.02
CA GLY A 9 1.51 -17.39 38.65
C GLY A 9 1.60 -16.96 37.19
N GLY A 10 0.41 -16.81 36.61
CA GLY A 10 0.16 -15.76 35.62
C GLY A 10 0.09 -14.39 36.29
N ASP A 11 -0.07 -13.38 35.45
CA ASP A 11 -0.30 -11.96 35.77
C ASP A 11 0.93 -11.05 35.91
N THR A 12 1.69 -10.85 34.82
CA THR A 12 2.37 -9.57 34.52
C THR A 12 2.72 -9.46 33.03
N TRP A 13 1.77 -9.16 32.14
CA TRP A 13 2.11 -8.75 30.76
C TRP A 13 1.25 -7.59 30.24
N SER A 14 -0.01 -7.48 30.68
CA SER A 14 -0.95 -6.45 30.21
C SER A 14 -0.61 -5.00 30.60
N ALA A 15 0.36 -4.77 31.49
CA ALA A 15 0.75 -3.43 31.96
C ALA A 15 1.98 -2.84 31.24
N GLY A 16 2.90 -3.67 30.73
CA GLY A 16 4.20 -3.22 30.21
C GLY A 16 4.13 -2.58 28.81
N VAL A 17 3.22 -3.06 27.96
CA VAL A 17 3.05 -2.55 26.58
C VAL A 17 2.24 -1.25 26.57
N ARG A 18 1.24 -1.10 27.46
CA ARG A 18 0.46 0.15 27.60
C ARG A 18 1.27 1.30 28.21
N GLY A 19 2.34 1.00 28.95
CA GLY A 19 3.15 2.00 29.64
C GLY A 19 4.08 2.81 28.73
N ARG A 20 4.51 2.27 27.59
CA ARG A 20 5.49 2.93 26.69
C ARG A 20 4.87 3.77 25.57
N LEU A 21 3.54 3.84 25.48
CA LEU A 21 2.81 4.51 24.39
C LEU A 21 2.08 5.81 24.80
N ARG A 22 2.35 6.38 25.98
CA ARG A 22 1.74 7.65 26.40
C ARG A 22 2.51 8.88 25.88
N GLY A 23 2.21 9.29 24.64
CA GLY A 23 2.35 10.65 24.11
C GLY A 23 1.02 11.43 24.19
N PRO A 24 0.99 12.76 24.00
CA PRO A 24 -0.02 13.62 24.62
C PRO A 24 -1.43 13.43 24.05
N ALA A 25 -2.40 13.47 24.97
CA ALA A 25 -3.81 13.26 24.73
C ALA A 25 -4.39 14.21 23.68
N PHE A 26 -4.89 13.64 22.58
CA PHE A 26 -5.90 14.26 21.73
C PHE A 26 -7.25 13.62 22.03
N GLY A 27 -8.20 14.44 22.48
CA GLY A 27 -9.58 14.03 22.70
C GLY A 27 -10.29 13.77 21.38
N GLY A 28 -10.94 12.61 21.27
CA GLY A 28 -11.81 12.25 20.15
C GLY A 28 -12.85 11.25 20.64
N GLU A 29 -14.10 11.67 20.61
CA GLU A 29 -15.28 10.92 21.05
C GLU A 29 -15.42 9.60 20.29
N THR A 30 -15.67 8.51 21.02
CA THR A 30 -15.89 7.18 20.47
C THR A 30 -17.26 7.06 19.81
N LEU A 31 -17.29 6.82 18.49
CA LEU A 31 -18.44 6.26 17.77
C LEU A 31 -18.71 4.83 18.25
N ARG A 32 -19.46 4.70 19.34
CA ARG A 32 -20.20 3.48 19.69
C ARG A 32 -21.67 3.86 19.84
N ASP A 33 -22.37 4.01 18.72
CA ASP A 33 -23.83 3.89 18.66
C ASP A 33 -24.34 4.00 17.22
N ARG A 34 -24.21 2.92 16.44
CA ARG A 34 -25.03 2.67 15.25
C ARG A 34 -24.69 1.31 14.67
N GLN A 35 -25.38 0.26 15.13
CA GLN A 35 -25.82 -0.88 14.30
C GLN A 35 -26.40 -1.99 15.18
N ILE A 36 -27.62 -1.83 15.73
CA ILE A 36 -28.56 -2.94 15.94
C ILE A 36 -29.98 -2.37 15.86
N ARG A 37 -30.70 -2.63 14.77
CA ARG A 37 -32.17 -2.83 14.71
C ARG A 37 -32.59 -2.87 13.24
N ASN A 38 -32.91 -4.07 12.75
CA ASN A 38 -33.94 -4.30 11.73
C ASN A 38 -34.43 -5.74 11.91
N GLY A 39 -35.31 -5.92 12.89
CA GLY A 39 -36.12 -7.12 13.02
C GLY A 39 -37.43 -6.93 12.26
N HIS A 40 -37.70 -7.84 11.35
CA HIS A 40 -39.00 -8.04 10.71
C HIS A 40 -40.10 -8.29 11.76
N PRO A 41 -41.29 -7.65 11.64
CA PRO A 41 -42.50 -8.16 12.26
C PRO A 41 -43.39 -8.86 11.24
N THR A 42 -43.83 -10.05 11.61
CA THR A 42 -44.89 -10.86 11.00
C THR A 42 -46.27 -10.25 11.27
N THR A 43 -47.10 -10.16 10.24
CA THR A 43 -48.54 -9.82 10.29
C THR A 43 -49.37 -11.04 10.71
N PRO A 44 -50.49 -10.87 11.42
CA PRO A 44 -51.78 -11.30 10.85
C PRO A 44 -52.93 -10.30 11.04
N ALA A 45 -54.11 -10.69 10.54
CA ALA A 45 -55.13 -9.91 9.84
C ALA A 45 -56.27 -9.26 10.67
N SER A 46 -56.99 -8.34 9.98
CA SER A 46 -58.38 -7.82 10.15
C SER A 46 -58.69 -7.06 11.46
N ASP A 47 -59.50 -6.00 11.52
CA ASP A 47 -60.57 -5.51 10.67
C ASP A 47 -60.95 -4.07 11.10
N SER A 48 -61.70 -3.36 10.26
CA SER A 48 -62.54 -2.17 10.57
C SER A 48 -61.91 -0.77 10.78
N ALA A 49 -62.21 0.12 9.84
CA ALA A 49 -62.18 1.59 9.92
C ALA A 49 -63.47 2.11 10.64
N PRO A 50 -63.77 3.43 10.79
CA PRO A 50 -63.07 4.64 10.30
C PRO A 50 -62.99 5.83 11.30
N GLY A 51 -62.27 6.90 10.93
CA GLY A 51 -62.56 8.25 11.47
C GLY A 51 -61.42 9.27 11.48
N SER A 52 -61.62 10.37 10.74
CA SER A 52 -61.10 11.74 10.92
C SER A 52 -59.56 11.95 10.92
N GLY A 53 -59.00 12.67 9.95
CA GLY A 53 -58.86 14.14 9.99
C GLY A 53 -57.58 14.51 10.78
N THR A 54 -56.55 15.11 10.21
CA THR A 54 -56.42 16.58 10.08
C THR A 54 -55.16 16.90 9.27
N ARG A 55 -55.27 17.96 8.44
CA ARG A 55 -54.22 18.64 7.66
C ARG A 55 -53.30 19.51 8.56
N ALA A 56 -52.22 19.99 7.93
CA ALA A 56 -51.37 21.15 8.26
C ALA A 56 -50.12 20.81 9.11
N ASP A 57 -48.96 21.44 8.94
CA ASP A 57 -48.61 22.53 8.04
C ASP A 57 -47.09 22.53 7.76
N ALA A 58 -46.74 23.19 6.67
CA ALA A 58 -45.39 23.55 6.31
C ALA A 58 -44.81 24.57 7.32
N ARG A 59 -43.48 24.54 7.53
CA ARG A 59 -42.59 25.72 7.60
C ARG A 59 -41.15 25.32 7.96
N GLY A 60 -40.26 25.40 6.98
CA GLY A 60 -38.82 25.59 7.23
C GLY A 60 -38.52 27.03 7.66
N PRO A 61 -37.32 27.28 8.24
CA PRO A 61 -36.59 28.45 7.76
C PRO A 61 -35.06 28.29 7.69
N ARG A 62 -34.53 28.90 6.61
CA ARG A 62 -33.43 29.87 6.58
C ARG A 62 -31.98 29.38 6.71
N ARG A 63 -31.40 29.24 5.52
CA ARG A 63 -29.97 29.45 5.22
C ARG A 63 -29.48 30.79 5.76
N ARG A 64 -28.41 30.79 6.55
CA ARG A 64 -27.55 31.97 6.82
C ARG A 64 -26.34 31.93 5.90
N ARG A 65 -26.22 32.97 5.07
CA ARG A 65 -24.98 33.39 4.39
C ARG A 65 -24.15 34.22 5.37
N LEU A 66 -22.86 33.91 5.50
CA LEU A 66 -21.80 34.80 5.98
C LEU A 66 -20.63 34.58 5.00
N ALA A 67 -20.37 35.52 4.09
CA ALA A 67 -19.58 36.74 4.27
C ALA A 67 -18.09 36.47 4.03
N ALA A 68 -17.61 37.03 2.91
CA ALA A 68 -16.27 36.93 2.37
C ALA A 68 -15.23 37.61 3.29
N VAL A 69 -14.11 36.95 3.49
CA VAL A 69 -12.91 37.54 4.09
C VAL A 69 -11.96 37.96 2.98
N ARG A 70 -11.63 39.24 2.97
CA ARG A 70 -10.74 39.92 2.03
C ARG A 70 -9.32 39.96 2.63
N PRO A 71 -8.24 39.70 1.87
CA PRO A 71 -6.88 39.67 2.40
C PRO A 71 -6.27 41.09 2.54
N PRO A 72 -5.29 41.29 3.45
CA PRO A 72 -4.56 42.55 3.57
C PRO A 72 -3.43 42.69 2.52
N PRO A 73 -2.94 43.93 2.28
CA PRO A 73 -2.10 44.27 1.13
C PRO A 73 -0.60 44.01 1.37
N GLY A 74 0.10 43.76 0.27
CA GLY A 74 1.55 43.59 0.25
C GLY A 74 2.33 44.91 0.26
N THR A 75 3.53 44.83 0.83
CA THR A 75 4.74 45.63 0.54
C THR A 75 5.93 44.75 0.96
N GLY A 76 7.11 44.73 0.35
CA GLY A 76 7.69 45.64 -0.62
C GLY A 76 8.81 44.98 -1.42
N ARG A 77 9.09 45.61 -2.57
CA ARG A 77 10.24 45.41 -3.44
C ARG A 77 11.54 45.74 -2.70
N ARG A 78 12.59 44.94 -2.93
CA ARG A 78 13.97 45.45 -2.99
C ARG A 78 14.64 44.99 -4.28
N ARG A 79 15.13 46.00 -5.01
CA ARG A 79 16.00 45.91 -6.18
C ARG A 79 17.46 45.83 -5.71
N GLY A 80 18.25 45.02 -6.40
CA GLY A 80 19.68 45.22 -6.68
C GLY A 80 20.00 44.28 -7.86
N THR A 81 20.31 44.70 -9.10
CA THR A 81 21.53 45.40 -9.59
C THR A 81 22.80 44.74 -9.06
N GLY A 82 23.70 44.12 -9.83
CA GLY A 82 23.87 43.94 -11.26
C GLY A 82 25.21 43.21 -11.52
N ARG A 83 25.53 43.00 -12.81
CA ARG A 83 26.71 42.35 -13.47
C ARG A 83 26.53 40.84 -13.76
N GLU A 84 26.27 40.42 -15.02
CA GLU A 84 27.14 40.44 -16.24
C GLU A 84 28.56 39.95 -15.95
N ALA A 85 29.20 39.04 -16.69
CA ALA A 85 28.84 38.18 -17.81
C ALA A 85 30.06 37.23 -17.95
N ASP A 86 29.86 35.94 -18.22
CA ASP A 86 30.69 35.28 -19.22
C ASP A 86 29.94 34.09 -19.82
N ALA A 87 29.90 34.12 -21.14
CA ALA A 87 29.24 33.17 -22.01
C ALA A 87 30.31 32.35 -22.69
N ARG A 88 30.20 31.02 -22.70
CA ARG A 88 30.63 30.14 -23.80
C ARG A 88 30.32 28.66 -23.50
N ARG A 89 29.09 28.26 -23.85
CA ARG A 89 28.74 27.11 -24.72
C ARG A 89 27.36 26.58 -24.33
N PRO A 90 26.31 26.81 -25.14
CA PRO A 90 25.06 26.09 -24.95
C PRO A 90 25.25 24.63 -25.38
N PRO A 91 24.56 23.66 -24.74
CA PRO A 91 24.43 22.32 -25.30
C PRO A 91 23.76 22.45 -26.66
N ARG A 92 24.29 21.74 -27.66
CA ARG A 92 23.70 21.67 -29.00
C ARG A 92 22.21 21.35 -28.84
N ARG A 93 21.36 22.31 -29.21
CA ARG A 93 19.95 22.05 -29.52
C ARG A 93 19.95 20.91 -30.53
N LEU A 94 19.39 19.76 -30.14
CA LEU A 94 18.91 18.77 -31.07
C LEU A 94 17.71 19.44 -31.77
N ALA A 95 17.99 20.14 -32.87
CA ALA A 95 16.95 20.57 -33.77
C ALA A 95 16.36 19.30 -34.37
N LEU A 96 15.19 18.89 -33.87
CA LEU A 96 14.26 18.04 -34.60
C LEU A 96 13.65 18.88 -35.72
N ASP A 97 14.49 19.32 -36.64
CA ASP A 97 14.05 19.75 -37.96
C ASP A 97 13.76 18.48 -38.76
N GLY A 98 12.54 18.38 -39.27
CA GLY A 98 11.98 17.24 -39.99
C GLY A 98 12.76 16.88 -41.25
N ARG A 99 13.89 16.19 -41.09
CA ARG A 99 14.49 15.32 -42.09
C ARG A 99 14.25 13.88 -41.67
N PRO A 100 13.85 12.98 -42.58
CA PRO A 100 13.71 11.57 -42.26
C PRO A 100 15.11 11.02 -41.98
N GLY A 101 15.45 10.91 -40.70
CA GLY A 101 16.62 10.17 -40.23
C GLY A 101 16.40 8.70 -40.57
N ALA A 102 16.88 8.29 -41.73
CA ALA A 102 16.97 6.89 -42.11
C ALA A 102 17.62 6.12 -40.96
N PRO A 103 17.07 4.97 -40.52
CA PRO A 103 17.72 4.17 -39.50
C PRO A 103 19.10 3.77 -40.01
N ALA A 104 20.08 3.73 -39.11
CA ALA A 104 21.47 3.37 -39.40
C ALA A 104 21.58 1.92 -39.87
N PHE A 105 21.22 1.68 -41.13
CA PHE A 105 21.37 0.43 -41.84
C PHE A 105 22.70 0.43 -42.59
N ARG A 106 23.54 -0.56 -42.29
CA ARG A 106 24.74 -0.81 -43.07
C ARG A 106 24.36 -1.72 -44.24
N ARG A 107 24.60 -1.29 -45.48
CA ARG A 107 24.55 -2.22 -46.62
C ARG A 107 25.62 -3.31 -46.42
N PRO A 108 25.30 -4.60 -46.63
CA PRO A 108 26.32 -5.63 -46.72
C PRO A 108 27.26 -5.32 -47.89
N ARG A 109 28.56 -5.64 -47.75
CA ARG A 109 29.50 -5.57 -48.88
C ARG A 109 28.98 -6.47 -50.01
N PRO A 110 28.96 -6.01 -51.27
CA PRO A 110 28.46 -6.81 -52.37
C PRO A 110 29.46 -7.92 -52.70
N GLY A 111 29.01 -9.18 -52.58
CA GLY A 111 29.79 -10.36 -52.90
C GLY A 111 28.93 -11.62 -52.87
N HIS A 112 28.31 -11.92 -54.01
CA HIS A 112 27.68 -13.20 -54.41
C HIS A 112 26.35 -13.60 -53.76
N GLY A 113 25.28 -13.49 -54.57
CA GLY A 113 24.15 -14.44 -54.60
C GLY A 113 23.02 -14.26 -53.58
N GLY A 114 21.97 -13.51 -53.97
CA GLY A 114 20.59 -13.77 -53.53
C GLY A 114 20.19 -13.36 -52.11
N GLY A 115 19.70 -12.12 -51.97
CA GLY A 115 18.98 -11.66 -50.77
C GLY A 115 19.50 -10.32 -50.25
N GLY A 116 18.98 -9.22 -50.78
CA GLY A 116 19.29 -7.86 -50.33
C GLY A 116 18.72 -7.60 -48.93
N GLY A 117 19.34 -8.19 -47.91
CA GLY A 117 18.95 -8.02 -46.52
C GLY A 117 19.53 -6.74 -45.92
N TYR A 118 18.69 -5.96 -45.25
CA TYR A 118 19.15 -4.93 -44.33
C TYR A 118 19.49 -5.58 -42.99
N ALA A 119 20.73 -5.44 -42.53
CA ALA A 119 21.14 -5.91 -41.21
C ALA A 119 21.20 -4.74 -40.22
N VAL A 120 20.64 -4.94 -39.02
CA VAL A 120 20.73 -3.95 -37.94
C VAL A 120 22.19 -3.86 -37.48
N THR A 121 22.72 -2.65 -37.44
CA THR A 121 24.07 -2.39 -36.91
C THR A 121 24.16 -2.76 -35.42
N PRO A 122 25.35 -3.06 -34.89
CA PRO A 122 25.50 -3.29 -33.45
C PRO A 122 24.94 -2.15 -32.58
N SER A 123 25.21 -0.89 -32.96
CA SER A 123 24.62 0.28 -32.32
C SER A 123 23.09 0.33 -32.46
N GLY A 124 22.55 -0.03 -33.63
CA GLY A 124 21.11 -0.13 -33.84
C GLY A 124 20.44 -1.19 -32.96
N ARG A 125 21.12 -2.32 -32.67
CA ARG A 125 20.61 -3.34 -31.75
C ARG A 125 20.59 -2.84 -30.31
N LEU A 126 21.64 -2.14 -29.87
CA LEU A 126 21.69 -1.53 -28.53
C LEU A 126 20.57 -0.50 -28.36
N VAL A 127 20.43 0.45 -29.29
CA VAL A 127 19.37 1.47 -29.24
C VAL A 127 17.97 0.84 -29.25
N ARG A 128 17.75 -0.18 -30.08
CA ARG A 128 16.47 -0.90 -30.10
C ARG A 128 16.19 -1.59 -28.77
N GLY A 129 17.19 -2.22 -28.16
CA GLY A 129 17.06 -2.88 -26.86
C GLY A 129 16.68 -1.90 -25.76
N GLU A 130 17.37 -0.76 -25.68
CA GLU A 130 17.06 0.29 -24.70
C GLU A 130 15.67 0.90 -24.92
N TYR A 131 15.28 1.13 -26.18
CA TYR A 131 13.96 1.65 -26.49
C TYR A 131 12.84 0.68 -26.10
N ALA A 132 13.00 -0.61 -26.39
CA ALA A 132 12.05 -1.64 -25.98
C ALA A 132 11.93 -1.71 -24.45
N ALA A 133 13.06 -1.76 -23.73
CA ALA A 133 13.08 -1.76 -22.28
C ALA A 133 12.43 -0.49 -21.68
N PHE A 134 12.59 0.66 -22.33
CA PHE A 134 11.90 1.89 -21.94
C PHE A 134 10.39 1.81 -22.14
N THR A 135 9.92 1.36 -23.31
CA THR A 135 8.48 1.25 -23.59
C THR A 135 7.79 0.24 -22.70
N ASP A 136 8.47 -0.87 -22.39
CA ASP A 136 7.93 -1.92 -21.52
C ASP A 136 7.76 -1.39 -20.09
N ARG A 137 8.78 -0.69 -19.57
CA ARG A 137 8.71 -0.03 -18.24
C ARG A 137 7.62 1.03 -18.17
N LEU A 138 7.45 1.84 -19.22
CA LEU A 138 6.39 2.84 -19.28
C LEU A 138 5.01 2.16 -19.32
N GLY A 139 4.87 1.08 -20.09
CA GLY A 139 3.66 0.27 -20.15
C GLY A 139 3.28 -0.29 -18.78
N ALA A 140 4.25 -0.81 -18.03
CA ALA A 140 4.02 -1.31 -16.68
C ALA A 140 3.53 -0.23 -15.70
N VAL A 141 4.12 0.98 -15.75
CA VAL A 141 3.65 2.11 -14.93
C VAL A 141 2.21 2.47 -15.27
N LEU A 142 1.87 2.55 -16.56
CA LEU A 142 0.52 2.88 -17.00
C LEU A 142 -0.49 1.79 -16.66
N ALA A 143 -0.09 0.52 -16.71
CA ALA A 143 -0.95 -0.61 -16.34
C ALA A 143 -1.28 -0.62 -14.83
N ALA A 144 -0.35 -0.16 -14.00
CA ALA A 144 -0.53 -0.06 -12.56
C ALA A 144 -1.17 1.26 -12.09
N GLN A 145 -1.38 2.23 -13.00
CA GLN A 145 -1.73 3.62 -12.69
C GLN A 145 -2.90 3.74 -11.71
N ASP A 146 -4.04 3.10 -12.01
CA ASP A 146 -5.25 3.19 -11.18
C ASP A 146 -5.01 2.67 -9.75
N THR A 147 -4.06 1.76 -9.55
CA THR A 147 -3.68 1.27 -8.22
C THR A 147 -2.67 2.20 -7.55
N VAL A 148 -1.62 2.63 -8.26
CA VAL A 148 -0.54 3.44 -7.67
C VAL A 148 -0.94 4.90 -7.43
N ASP A 149 -1.98 5.41 -8.10
CA ASP A 149 -2.53 6.76 -7.89
C ASP A 149 -3.15 6.94 -6.49
N HIS A 150 -3.42 5.85 -5.78
CA HIS A 150 -3.84 5.87 -4.38
C HIS A 150 -2.67 6.03 -3.38
N LEU A 151 -1.42 5.88 -3.83
CA LEU A 151 -0.26 6.00 -2.97
C LEU A 151 0.02 7.46 -2.56
N PRO A 152 0.60 7.68 -1.37
CA PRO A 152 1.18 8.97 -1.02
C PRO A 152 2.22 9.42 -2.07
N PRO A 153 2.34 10.72 -2.39
CA PRO A 153 3.26 11.21 -3.44
C PRO A 153 4.73 10.84 -3.22
N ASP A 154 5.16 10.77 -1.96
CA ASP A 154 6.53 10.44 -1.57
C ASP A 154 6.70 8.95 -1.21
N ALA A 155 5.68 8.12 -1.47
CA ALA A 155 5.76 6.70 -1.20
C ALA A 155 6.88 6.06 -2.03
N PRO A 156 7.78 5.29 -1.41
CA PRO A 156 8.83 4.58 -2.15
C PRO A 156 8.18 3.63 -3.17
N LEU A 157 8.54 3.77 -4.44
CA LEU A 157 8.09 2.87 -5.50
C LEU A 157 9.18 2.75 -6.55
N SER A 158 9.41 1.54 -7.05
CA SER A 158 10.41 1.28 -8.08
C SER A 158 9.74 0.86 -9.37
N VAL A 159 10.14 1.48 -10.49
CA VAL A 159 9.79 1.00 -11.83
C VAL A 159 10.26 -0.45 -12.04
N GLY A 160 11.35 -0.85 -11.36
CA GLY A 160 11.82 -2.22 -11.38
C GLY A 160 10.89 -3.22 -10.71
N PHE A 161 10.14 -2.79 -9.70
CA PHE A 161 9.09 -3.61 -9.09
C PHE A 161 7.87 -3.69 -10.01
N LEU A 162 7.46 -2.55 -10.60
CA LEU A 162 6.29 -2.50 -11.49
C LEU A 162 6.49 -3.28 -12.80
N ALA A 163 7.72 -3.31 -13.34
CA ALA A 163 8.01 -3.92 -14.63
C ALA A 163 7.58 -5.39 -14.74
N ASP A 164 7.67 -6.13 -13.64
CA ASP A 164 7.31 -7.55 -13.55
C ASP A 164 6.08 -7.79 -12.65
N ALA A 165 5.35 -6.73 -12.29
CA ALA A 165 4.23 -6.84 -11.36
C ALA A 165 2.95 -7.33 -12.06
N GLU A 166 2.36 -8.38 -11.51
CA GLU A 166 0.95 -8.70 -11.70
C GLU A 166 0.10 -7.69 -10.93
N VAL A 167 -0.76 -6.95 -11.64
CA VAL A 167 -1.71 -5.99 -11.04
C VAL A 167 -3.04 -6.68 -10.77
N VAL A 168 -3.40 -6.82 -9.49
CA VAL A 168 -4.65 -7.45 -9.04
C VAL A 168 -5.59 -6.40 -8.47
N THR A 169 -6.71 -6.17 -9.15
CA THR A 169 -7.75 -5.20 -8.72
C THR A 169 -9.13 -5.84 -8.71
N GLY A 170 -10.04 -5.28 -7.91
CA GLY A 170 -11.43 -5.74 -7.84
C GLY A 170 -12.31 -5.35 -9.03
N ALA A 171 -11.81 -4.48 -9.92
CA ALA A 171 -12.56 -3.96 -11.05
C ALA A 171 -12.33 -4.80 -12.32
N GLY A 172 -13.08 -5.89 -12.49
CA GLY A 172 -12.98 -6.71 -13.71
C GLY A 172 -13.90 -7.93 -13.72
N ARG A 173 -14.23 -8.42 -14.94
CA ARG A 173 -15.17 -9.55 -15.17
C ARG A 173 -14.65 -10.92 -14.70
N ALA A 174 -13.38 -11.00 -14.30
CA ALA A 174 -12.71 -12.20 -13.77
C ALA A 174 -11.85 -11.86 -12.54
N ALA A 175 -12.18 -10.78 -11.81
CA ALA A 175 -11.36 -10.30 -10.72
C ALA A 175 -11.37 -11.29 -9.54
N HIS A 176 -10.24 -11.95 -9.28
CA HIS A 176 -9.95 -12.40 -7.92
C HIS A 176 -9.81 -11.14 -7.06
N PRO A 177 -10.66 -10.92 -6.05
CA PRO A 177 -10.51 -9.77 -5.16
C PRO A 177 -9.09 -9.74 -4.61
N PRO A 178 -8.42 -8.57 -4.57
CA PRO A 178 -7.01 -8.49 -4.17
C PRO A 178 -6.75 -9.10 -2.80
N GLY A 179 -7.72 -9.00 -1.88
CA GLY A 179 -7.62 -9.62 -0.56
C GLY A 179 -7.59 -11.16 -0.57
N ILE A 180 -8.24 -11.81 -1.55
CA ILE A 180 -8.15 -13.28 -1.72
C ILE A 180 -6.75 -13.66 -2.18
N ARG A 181 -6.21 -12.96 -3.18
CA ARG A 181 -4.85 -13.24 -3.69
C ARG A 181 -3.77 -13.05 -2.62
N VAL A 182 -3.89 -11.98 -1.82
CA VAL A 182 -3.02 -11.76 -0.66
C VAL A 182 -3.18 -12.88 0.37
N GLY A 183 -4.39 -13.33 0.62
CA GLY A 183 -4.67 -14.44 1.53
C GLY A 183 -4.02 -15.75 1.07
N GLU A 184 -4.16 -16.11 -0.20
CA GLU A 184 -3.51 -17.29 -0.79
C GLU A 184 -1.99 -17.24 -0.62
N LEU A 185 -1.40 -16.06 -0.83
CA LEU A 185 0.03 -15.85 -0.63
C LEU A 185 0.45 -16.10 0.82
N VAL A 186 -0.33 -15.63 1.79
CA VAL A 186 -0.06 -15.85 3.22
C VAL A 186 -0.24 -17.32 3.60
N ASP A 187 -1.23 -18.01 3.03
CA ASP A 187 -1.51 -19.40 3.35
C ASP A 187 -0.45 -20.37 2.80
N ALA A 188 0.22 -20.01 1.71
CA ALA A 188 1.29 -20.80 1.08
C ALA A 188 2.69 -20.53 1.65
N ALA A 189 2.91 -19.37 2.26
CA ALA A 189 4.24 -18.97 2.74
C ALA A 189 4.72 -19.78 3.96
N ASP A 190 6.01 -20.10 3.96
CA ASP A 190 6.75 -20.62 5.11
C ASP A 190 7.20 -19.47 6.04
N ARG A 191 7.55 -18.34 5.41
CA ARG A 191 7.98 -17.12 6.10
C ARG A 191 7.37 -15.89 5.45
N LEU A 192 6.93 -14.95 6.27
CA LEU A 192 6.47 -13.64 5.85
C LEU A 192 7.25 -12.55 6.56
N SER A 193 7.80 -11.61 5.81
CA SER A 193 8.37 -10.38 6.37
C SER A 193 7.87 -9.15 5.62
N GLY A 194 7.80 -7.99 6.26
CA GLY A 194 7.22 -6.85 5.57
C GLY A 194 6.68 -5.70 6.41
N LEU A 195 5.85 -4.90 5.74
CA LEU A 195 5.14 -3.75 6.26
C LEU A 195 3.64 -4.05 6.30
N ALA A 196 3.01 -3.81 7.43
CA ALA A 196 1.57 -3.98 7.61
C ALA A 196 0.93 -2.61 7.90
N LYS A 197 0.16 -2.09 6.93
CA LYS A 197 -0.54 -0.80 7.05
C LYS A 197 -1.97 -0.96 7.55
N ALA A 198 -2.72 -1.87 6.95
CA ALA A 198 -4.11 -2.13 7.32
C ALA A 198 -4.49 -3.59 6.99
N TYR A 199 -5.66 -4.03 7.46
CA TYR A 199 -6.17 -5.36 7.13
C TYR A 199 -6.56 -5.43 5.65
N ALA A 200 -6.04 -6.43 4.94
CA ALA A 200 -6.42 -6.70 3.54
C ALA A 200 -7.89 -7.14 3.41
N THR A 201 -8.41 -7.83 4.43
CA THR A 201 -9.81 -8.29 4.52
C THR A 201 -10.27 -8.31 5.98
N PRO A 202 -11.60 -8.31 6.26
CA PRO A 202 -12.11 -8.45 7.63
C PRO A 202 -11.65 -9.72 8.36
N GLY A 203 -11.29 -10.78 7.63
CA GLY A 203 -10.82 -12.06 8.17
C GLY A 203 -9.30 -12.21 8.25
N ALA A 204 -8.53 -11.20 7.81
CA ALA A 204 -7.08 -11.32 7.65
C ALA A 204 -6.39 -11.72 8.97
N ALA A 205 -6.71 -11.08 10.10
CA ALA A 205 -6.10 -11.41 11.39
C ALA A 205 -6.26 -12.89 11.77
N THR A 206 -7.45 -13.45 11.58
CA THR A 206 -7.72 -14.88 11.85
C THR A 206 -6.99 -15.79 10.86
N GLN A 207 -6.84 -15.36 9.61
CA GLN A 207 -6.05 -16.10 8.62
C GLN A 207 -4.57 -16.15 9.02
N TYR A 208 -3.98 -15.03 9.44
CA TYR A 208 -2.62 -14.97 9.97
C TYR A 208 -2.43 -15.91 11.16
N GLN A 209 -3.35 -15.87 12.13
CA GLN A 209 -3.32 -16.77 13.27
C GLN A 209 -3.27 -18.24 12.81
N ARG A 210 -4.18 -18.65 11.93
CA ARG A 210 -4.23 -20.03 11.42
C ARG A 210 -2.98 -20.42 10.64
N ALA A 211 -2.40 -19.50 9.87
CA ALA A 211 -1.15 -19.75 9.14
C ALA A 211 0.01 -19.96 10.11
N MET A 212 0.13 -19.14 11.17
CA MET A 212 1.15 -19.31 12.21
C MET A 212 0.97 -20.59 13.02
N GLU A 213 -0.28 -21.00 13.29
CA GLU A 213 -0.60 -22.31 13.89
C GLU A 213 -0.08 -23.47 13.02
N ARG A 214 -0.10 -23.32 11.68
CA ARG A 214 0.44 -24.31 10.73
C ARG A 214 1.96 -24.23 10.53
N GLY A 215 2.63 -23.22 11.08
CA GLY A 215 4.09 -23.10 11.03
C GLY A 215 4.63 -21.84 10.37
N LEU A 216 3.79 -20.95 9.83
CA LEU A 216 4.24 -19.68 9.26
C LEU A 216 5.03 -18.87 10.29
N THR A 217 6.22 -18.40 9.90
CA THR A 217 7.00 -17.43 10.69
C THR A 217 6.76 -16.02 10.16
N VAL A 218 6.47 -15.07 11.03
CA VAL A 218 6.04 -13.71 10.65
C VAL A 218 6.94 -12.67 11.30
N ASP A 219 7.43 -11.71 10.52
CA ASP A 219 8.28 -10.61 10.99
C ASP A 219 7.91 -9.28 10.32
N LEU A 220 7.03 -8.52 10.98
CA LEU A 220 6.35 -7.37 10.39
C LEU A 220 6.65 -6.06 11.13
N VAL A 221 6.81 -5.00 10.34
CA VAL A 221 6.73 -3.62 10.80
C VAL A 221 5.30 -3.13 10.59
N PHE A 222 4.60 -2.86 11.68
CA PHE A 222 3.23 -2.39 11.65
C PHE A 222 3.17 -0.87 11.69
N ASP A 223 2.17 -0.32 11.01
CA ASP A 223 1.67 1.01 11.34
C ASP A 223 1.14 1.01 12.79
N ARG A 224 1.48 2.03 13.58
CA ARG A 224 1.13 2.08 15.01
C ARG A 224 -0.35 1.85 15.28
N GLY A 225 -1.22 2.59 14.60
CA GLY A 225 -2.67 2.48 14.81
C GLY A 225 -3.22 1.10 14.46
N MET A 226 -2.65 0.45 13.43
CA MET A 226 -3.01 -0.92 13.08
C MET A 226 -2.60 -1.90 14.19
N PHE A 227 -1.37 -1.80 14.70
CA PHE A 227 -0.87 -2.70 15.72
C PHE A 227 -1.63 -2.58 17.04
N GLU A 228 -1.90 -1.34 17.50
CA GLU A 228 -2.69 -1.09 18.70
C GLU A 228 -4.09 -1.73 18.57
N GLY A 229 -4.75 -1.54 17.42
CA GLY A 229 -6.04 -2.15 17.15
C GLY A 229 -6.00 -3.69 16.99
N LEU A 230 -4.84 -4.26 16.64
CA LEU A 230 -4.63 -5.71 16.57
C LEU A 230 -4.55 -6.29 18.00
N VAL A 231 -3.68 -5.72 18.85
CA VAL A 231 -3.50 -6.20 20.24
C VAL A 231 -4.76 -6.00 21.08
N ASP A 232 -5.48 -4.90 20.89
CA ASP A 232 -6.72 -4.65 21.65
C ASP A 232 -7.87 -5.61 21.30
N ARG A 233 -7.80 -6.25 20.12
CA ARG A 233 -8.87 -7.12 19.60
C ARG A 233 -8.55 -8.61 19.71
N TYR A 234 -7.27 -8.98 19.73
CA TYR A 234 -6.86 -10.36 19.59
C TYR A 234 -5.81 -10.77 20.64
N ASP A 235 -6.23 -11.61 21.58
CA ASP A 235 -5.37 -12.09 22.67
C ASP A 235 -4.21 -12.97 22.17
N TRP A 236 -4.38 -13.66 21.04
CA TRP A 236 -3.36 -14.54 20.45
C TRP A 236 -2.07 -13.79 20.08
N VAL A 237 -2.14 -12.47 19.89
CA VAL A 237 -0.98 -11.66 19.49
C VAL A 237 0.12 -11.76 20.55
N GLY A 238 -0.26 -11.66 21.83
CA GLY A 238 0.69 -11.80 22.94
C GLY A 238 1.28 -13.21 23.03
N GLU A 239 0.46 -14.24 22.78
CA GLU A 239 0.91 -15.63 22.78
C GLU A 239 1.95 -15.88 21.69
N PHE A 240 1.70 -15.43 20.46
CA PHE A 240 2.62 -15.64 19.34
C PHE A 240 3.91 -14.85 19.48
N LEU A 241 3.88 -13.62 20.02
CA LEU A 241 5.08 -12.86 20.36
C LEU A 241 5.98 -13.66 21.32
N ALA A 242 5.41 -14.32 22.32
CA ALA A 242 6.16 -15.13 23.28
C ALA A 242 6.81 -16.39 22.66
N THR A 243 6.31 -16.88 21.53
CA THR A 243 6.88 -18.06 20.85
C THR A 243 8.13 -17.74 20.00
N GLY A 244 8.40 -16.46 19.71
CA GLY A 244 9.46 -16.04 18.79
C GLY A 244 9.17 -16.33 17.30
N ARG A 245 8.05 -16.97 16.96
CA ARG A 245 7.59 -17.18 15.57
C ARG A 245 6.91 -15.95 14.98
N PHE A 246 6.56 -14.98 15.82
CA PHE A 246 6.02 -13.69 15.44
C PHE A 246 6.90 -12.58 16.03
N SER A 247 7.47 -11.76 15.15
CA SER A 247 8.18 -10.54 15.47
C SER A 247 7.35 -9.34 14.99
N ALA A 248 7.21 -8.36 15.87
CA ALA A 248 6.52 -7.12 15.57
C ALA A 248 7.41 -5.93 15.93
N SER A 249 7.47 -4.96 15.04
CA SER A 249 7.97 -3.61 15.32
C SER A 249 6.93 -2.59 14.87
N VAL A 250 6.98 -1.37 15.40
CA VAL A 250 6.01 -0.32 15.08
C VAL A 250 6.70 0.88 14.46
N HIS A 251 6.12 1.41 13.39
CA HIS A 251 6.56 2.64 12.73
C HIS A 251 5.37 3.60 12.57
N ASP A 252 5.65 4.89 12.64
CA ASP A 252 4.68 5.95 12.40
C ASP A 252 4.74 6.35 10.92
N GLY A 253 3.72 5.99 10.14
CA GLY A 253 3.62 6.40 8.74
C GLY A 253 4.05 5.34 7.73
N VAL A 254 3.64 4.08 7.93
CA VAL A 254 3.74 3.07 6.89
C VAL A 254 2.84 3.48 5.71
N PRO A 255 3.35 3.59 4.47
CA PRO A 255 2.59 4.18 3.35
C PRO A 255 1.65 3.18 2.67
N TYR A 256 1.96 1.89 2.75
CA TYR A 256 1.26 0.79 2.09
C TYR A 256 1.62 -0.53 2.77
N GLY A 257 0.89 -1.60 2.47
CA GLY A 257 1.28 -2.95 2.87
C GLY A 257 2.33 -3.48 1.91
N LEU A 258 3.37 -4.14 2.40
CA LEU A 258 4.39 -4.76 1.55
C LEU A 258 4.91 -6.01 2.20
N TYR A 259 4.67 -7.16 1.59
CA TYR A 259 5.14 -8.45 2.09
C TYR A 259 6.17 -9.07 1.17
N LEU A 260 7.12 -9.76 1.78
CA LEU A 260 8.01 -10.74 1.19
C LEU A 260 7.55 -12.09 1.73
N ALA A 261 6.86 -12.85 0.90
CA ALA A 261 6.39 -14.20 1.19
C ALA A 261 7.40 -15.19 0.62
N GLU A 262 8.02 -15.99 1.48
CA GLU A 262 8.95 -17.05 1.12
C GLU A 262 8.22 -18.39 1.15
N GLU A 263 8.24 -19.12 0.04
CA GLU A 263 7.71 -20.48 -0.11
C GLU A 263 8.83 -21.34 -0.75
N GLY A 264 9.46 -22.20 0.05
CA GLY A 264 10.66 -22.92 -0.37
C GLY A 264 11.79 -21.99 -0.84
N GLU A 265 12.17 -22.09 -2.12
CA GLU A 265 13.21 -21.25 -2.73
C GLU A 265 12.65 -19.98 -3.41
N THR A 266 11.33 -19.84 -3.46
CA THR A 266 10.67 -18.72 -4.15
C THR A 266 10.34 -17.62 -3.17
N VAL A 267 10.57 -16.37 -3.57
CA VAL A 267 10.18 -15.19 -2.79
C VAL A 267 9.30 -14.30 -3.66
N THR A 268 8.08 -14.07 -3.20
CA THR A 268 7.14 -13.15 -3.86
C THR A 268 7.01 -11.88 -3.04
N ALA A 269 7.28 -10.74 -3.68
CA ALA A 269 7.00 -9.43 -3.14
C ALA A 269 5.55 -9.03 -3.49
N CYS A 270 4.76 -8.66 -2.48
CA CYS A 270 3.36 -8.27 -2.63
C CYS A 270 3.12 -6.91 -1.99
N MET A 271 2.86 -5.89 -2.80
CA MET A 271 2.45 -4.57 -2.34
C MET A 271 0.93 -4.49 -2.32
N MET A 272 0.35 -4.07 -1.20
CA MET A 272 -1.06 -3.78 -1.04
C MET A 272 -1.27 -2.28 -0.95
N VAL A 273 -2.08 -1.75 -1.85
CA VAL A 273 -2.41 -0.33 -1.89
C VAL A 273 -3.82 -0.11 -1.37
N TYR A 274 -3.99 0.90 -0.53
CA TYR A 274 -5.25 1.23 0.11
C TYR A 274 -5.77 2.58 -0.41
N ASP A 275 -7.08 2.70 -0.53
CA ASP A 275 -7.72 3.98 -0.86
C ASP A 275 -7.70 4.95 0.35
N ALA A 276 -8.26 6.14 0.15
CA ALA A 276 -8.31 7.19 1.18
C ALA A 276 -9.14 6.80 2.42
N ASP A 277 -10.06 5.84 2.28
CA ASP A 277 -10.88 5.31 3.38
C ASP A 277 -10.19 4.12 4.09
N GLY A 278 -9.02 3.69 3.59
CA GLY A 278 -8.24 2.57 4.13
C GLY A 278 -8.69 1.20 3.64
N HIS A 279 -9.53 1.13 2.59
CA HIS A 279 -9.89 -0.14 1.97
C HIS A 279 -8.83 -0.58 0.96
N LEU A 280 -8.63 -1.88 0.81
CA LEU A 280 -7.70 -2.44 -0.17
C LEU A 280 -8.18 -2.13 -1.60
N ALA A 281 -7.49 -1.20 -2.28
CA ALA A 281 -7.77 -0.79 -3.64
C ALA A 281 -7.22 -1.78 -4.67
N GLY A 282 -6.03 -2.34 -4.38
CA GLY A 282 -5.37 -3.30 -5.25
C GLY A 282 -4.13 -3.92 -4.62
N ALA A 283 -3.61 -4.95 -5.27
CA ALA A 283 -2.35 -5.58 -4.93
C ALA A 283 -1.45 -5.72 -6.17
N LEU A 284 -0.14 -5.59 -5.97
CA LEU A 284 0.88 -5.76 -6.99
C LEU A 284 1.80 -6.89 -6.54
N LEU A 285 1.91 -7.96 -7.32
CA LEU A 285 2.73 -9.13 -6.99
C LEU A 285 3.87 -9.26 -7.99
N ALA A 286 5.09 -9.46 -7.51
CA ALA A 286 6.25 -9.69 -8.35
C ALA A 286 7.23 -10.63 -7.66
N ASP A 287 7.82 -11.55 -8.41
CA ASP A 287 8.79 -12.55 -7.94
C ASP A 287 10.17 -12.40 -8.59
N SER A 288 10.36 -11.38 -9.44
CA SER A 288 11.66 -11.12 -10.06
C SER A 288 12.69 -10.65 -9.02
N ASP A 289 13.96 -11.06 -9.21
CA ASP A 289 15.05 -10.70 -8.30
C ASP A 289 15.13 -9.20 -8.01
N ARG A 290 14.88 -8.38 -9.04
CA ARG A 290 14.89 -6.92 -8.93
C ARG A 290 13.75 -6.39 -8.06
N ALA A 291 12.56 -6.97 -8.20
CA ALA A 291 11.40 -6.60 -7.40
C ALA A 291 11.60 -6.99 -5.93
N VAL A 292 12.09 -8.21 -5.69
CA VAL A 292 12.39 -8.74 -4.36
C VAL A 292 13.51 -7.96 -3.67
N GLU A 293 14.61 -7.66 -4.37
CA GLU A 293 15.72 -6.86 -3.85
C GLU A 293 15.26 -5.45 -3.43
N TRP A 294 14.46 -4.80 -4.28
CA TRP A 294 13.87 -3.52 -3.95
C TRP A 294 12.95 -3.60 -2.73
N ALA A 295 12.07 -4.59 -2.67
CA ALA A 295 11.14 -4.78 -1.57
C ALA A 295 11.87 -5.04 -0.24
N ARG A 296 12.92 -5.87 -0.25
CA ARG A 296 13.83 -6.07 0.90
C ARG A 296 14.45 -4.77 1.36
N GLY A 297 14.98 -3.97 0.43
CA GLY A 297 15.56 -2.67 0.76
C GLY A 297 14.56 -1.71 1.43
N VAL A 298 13.30 -1.72 1.00
CA VAL A 298 12.23 -0.94 1.65
C VAL A 298 11.93 -1.47 3.05
N VAL A 299 11.72 -2.78 3.20
CA VAL A 299 11.41 -3.42 4.49
C VAL A 299 12.54 -3.17 5.49
N ASP A 300 13.78 -3.35 5.09
CA ASP A 300 14.96 -3.14 5.94
C ASP A 300 15.09 -1.68 6.39
N ARG A 301 14.74 -0.71 5.53
CA ARG A 301 14.72 0.70 5.92
C ARG A 301 13.70 0.96 7.02
N TYR A 302 12.45 0.53 6.82
CA TYR A 302 11.40 0.72 7.83
C TYR A 302 11.71 -0.04 9.12
N ARG A 303 12.28 -1.24 9.04
CA ARG A 303 12.67 -2.01 10.23
C ARG A 303 13.75 -1.31 11.06
N ARG A 304 14.74 -0.68 10.43
CA ARG A 304 15.77 0.11 11.14
C ARG A 304 15.22 1.35 11.83
N GLU A 305 14.15 1.93 11.28
CA GLU A 305 13.51 3.14 11.81
C GLU A 305 12.39 2.82 12.81
N ALA A 306 11.90 1.57 12.83
CA ALA A 306 10.82 1.13 13.69
C ALA A 306 11.27 0.93 15.14
N ILE A 307 10.29 0.94 16.04
CA ILE A 307 10.47 0.64 17.46
C ILE A 307 10.13 -0.84 17.66
N PRO A 308 11.11 -1.69 18.06
CA PRO A 308 10.85 -3.11 18.32
C PRO A 308 9.90 -3.33 19.50
N LEU A 309 9.07 -4.36 19.40
CA LEU A 309 8.18 -4.80 20.47
C LEU A 309 8.63 -6.19 20.95
N GLY A 310 9.50 -6.26 21.95
CA GLY A 310 10.02 -7.56 22.41
C GLY A 310 11.24 -7.53 23.33
N ASP A 311 11.97 -6.41 23.42
CA ASP A 311 13.12 -6.31 24.34
C ASP A 311 12.70 -5.67 25.67
N GLY A 312 12.11 -6.46 26.55
CA GLY A 312 11.72 -6.07 27.92
C GLY A 312 11.53 -7.26 28.84
#